data_AF-A0A4D4MEU3-F1
#
_entry.id   AF-A0A4D4MEU3-F1
#
_cell.length_a   1.000
_cell.length_b   1.000
_cell.length_c   1.000
_cell.angle_alpha   90.00
_cell.angle_beta   90.00
_cell.angle_gamma   90.00
#
_symmetry.space_group_name_H-M   'P 1'
#
loop_
_entity.id
_entity.type
_entity.pdbx_description
1 polymer ?
#
loop_
_entity_poly.entity_id
_entity_poly.type
_entity_poly.pdbx_seq_one_letter_code
_entity_poly.pdbx_strand_id
1 'polypeptide(L)'
;MQSGNELPNDRRAEYFGQCAVMMLNALRQENDADPFSEVTSVDLSAETEPGHEGIYDQALSNALAAIVAAEWPGEEANDKGRVHFARTLLKVIAEKITPDPTTGLCVIPDRDADVRSPWEKQNRAPEGFWDTRIDVDLLTDALDVSGQARHGSGTGRLQRRHVQALLALDHHPTLRTLLEAQSDRDDERAQDEDARSADQARALLELIGDEEAKRRAESAENPNEYHPKHNPDGHDFEECPVCGYETFCIQGLDMSGRVGFGQCIVCSYRRSPRVADQEGFGEHLAWLMGKD
;
A
#
# COMPACT_ATOMS: atom_id res chain seq x y z
N MET A 1 35.33 30.32 -7.80
CA MET A 1 35.40 28.90 -7.37
C MET A 1 34.51 28.78 -6.15
N GLN A 2 33.23 28.47 -6.36
CA GLN A 2 32.30 28.16 -5.27
C GLN A 2 32.29 26.65 -5.13
N SER A 3 32.73 26.16 -3.98
CA SER A 3 32.63 24.77 -3.55
C SER A 3 31.14 24.41 -3.49
N GLY A 4 30.71 23.50 -4.36
CA GLY A 4 29.40 22.89 -4.26
C GLY A 4 29.30 22.15 -2.92
N ASN A 5 28.25 22.44 -2.16
CA ASN A 5 27.85 21.61 -1.04
C ASN A 5 27.41 20.26 -1.61
N GLU A 6 28.34 19.32 -1.73
CA GLU A 6 28.03 17.91 -1.95
C GLU A 6 27.24 17.42 -0.73
N LEU A 7 25.98 17.06 -0.95
CA LEU A 7 25.18 16.39 0.08
C LEU A 7 25.83 15.03 0.39
N PRO A 8 25.96 14.64 1.67
CA PRO A 8 26.42 13.30 2.05
C PRO A 8 25.63 12.23 1.29
N ASN A 9 26.29 11.15 0.88
CA ASN A 9 25.73 10.10 0.01
C ASN A 9 24.33 9.61 0.45
N ASP A 10 24.14 9.37 1.76
CA ASP A 10 22.87 8.89 2.31
C ASP A 10 21.70 9.87 2.11
N ARG A 11 21.97 11.19 2.17
CA ARG A 11 20.94 12.22 1.96
C ARG A 11 20.50 12.36 0.50
N ARG A 12 21.33 11.89 -0.45
CA ARG A 12 21.00 11.98 -1.88
C ARG A 12 19.96 10.93 -2.25
N ALA A 13 20.11 9.70 -1.75
CA ALA A 13 19.12 8.65 -1.93
C ALA A 13 17.75 9.05 -1.34
N GLU A 14 17.72 9.59 -0.11
CA GLU A 14 16.51 10.10 0.53
C GLU A 14 15.82 11.21 -0.29
N TYR A 15 16.59 12.19 -0.78
CA TYR A 15 16.05 13.29 -1.57
C TYR A 15 15.42 12.81 -2.89
N PHE A 16 16.13 11.94 -3.63
CA PHE A 16 15.59 11.35 -4.85
C PHE A 16 14.36 10.49 -4.55
N GLY A 17 14.38 9.74 -3.45
CA GLY A 17 13.26 8.95 -3.00
C GLY A 17 12.02 9.80 -2.76
N GLN A 18 12.12 10.88 -1.97
CA GLN A 18 11.02 11.80 -1.73
C GLN A 18 10.44 12.40 -3.03
N CYS A 19 11.29 12.77 -3.99
CA CYS A 19 10.84 13.28 -5.29
C CYS A 19 10.17 12.18 -6.15
N ALA A 20 10.65 10.93 -6.09
CA ALA A 20 10.03 9.81 -6.80
C ALA A 20 8.66 9.48 -6.22
N VAL A 21 8.58 9.39 -4.89
CA VAL A 21 7.40 9.17 -4.06
C VAL A 21 6.30 10.17 -4.43
N MET A 22 6.60 11.47 -4.42
CA MET A 22 5.64 12.51 -4.77
C MET A 22 5.02 12.32 -6.17
N MET A 23 5.85 11.96 -7.17
CA MET A 23 5.39 11.79 -8.56
C MET A 23 4.62 10.47 -8.76
N LEU A 24 5.02 9.41 -8.06
CA LEU A 24 4.32 8.13 -8.05
C LEU A 24 2.93 8.23 -7.40
N ASN A 25 2.77 9.04 -6.34
CA ASN A 25 1.47 9.37 -5.75
C ASN A 25 0.54 10.05 -6.76
N ALA A 26 1.05 11.04 -7.50
CA ALA A 26 0.26 11.74 -8.52
C ALA A 26 -0.24 10.76 -9.60
N LEU A 27 0.64 9.86 -10.07
CA LEU A 27 0.26 8.82 -11.03
C LEU A 27 -0.78 7.84 -10.47
N ARG A 28 -0.82 7.58 -9.15
CA ARG A 28 -1.81 6.66 -8.55
C ARG A 28 -3.17 7.31 -8.33
N GLN A 29 -3.23 8.54 -7.82
CA GLN A 29 -4.50 9.24 -7.56
C GLN A 29 -5.34 9.42 -8.83
N GLU A 30 -4.69 9.54 -9.98
CA GLU A 30 -5.35 9.61 -11.29
C GLU A 30 -5.78 8.22 -11.83
N ASN A 31 -5.27 7.12 -11.24
CA ASN A 31 -5.55 5.74 -11.61
C ASN A 31 -6.52 5.02 -10.64
N ASP A 32 -7.05 5.69 -9.61
CA ASP A 32 -7.98 5.14 -8.62
C ASP A 32 -9.38 4.90 -9.24
N ALA A 33 -9.45 3.91 -10.12
CA ALA A 33 -10.58 3.00 -10.18
C ALA A 33 -10.27 1.83 -9.22
N ASP A 34 -11.09 1.75 -8.17
CA ASP A 34 -11.16 0.75 -7.10
C ASP A 34 -10.47 -0.61 -7.41
N PRO A 35 -9.38 -0.98 -6.71
CA PRO A 35 -8.71 -2.28 -6.90
C PRO A 35 -9.52 -3.48 -6.39
N PHE A 36 -10.67 -3.27 -5.73
CA PHE A 36 -11.58 -4.34 -5.28
C PHE A 36 -12.88 -4.41 -6.09
N SER A 37 -13.02 -3.63 -7.17
CA SER A 37 -14.08 -3.82 -8.14
C SER A 37 -13.77 -5.05 -9.01
N GLU A 38 -14.51 -6.15 -8.81
CA GLU A 38 -14.65 -7.24 -9.79
C GLU A 38 -15.33 -6.70 -11.07
N VAL A 39 -14.65 -5.83 -11.80
CA VAL A 39 -14.96 -5.51 -13.19
C VAL A 39 -13.64 -5.42 -13.95
N THR A 40 -13.41 -6.49 -14.71
CA THR A 40 -12.51 -6.58 -15.86
C THR A 40 -12.44 -5.30 -16.68
N SER A 41 -11.21 -4.95 -17.08
CA SER A 41 -10.83 -3.89 -18.02
C SER A 41 -11.12 -2.44 -17.60
N VAL A 42 -10.13 -1.83 -16.92
CA VAL A 42 -9.88 -0.39 -17.10
C VAL A 42 -9.23 -0.24 -18.47
N ASP A 43 -10.02 0.22 -19.44
CA ASP A 43 -9.54 0.60 -20.75
C ASP A 43 -8.82 1.95 -20.66
N LEU A 44 -7.49 1.92 -20.48
CA LEU A 44 -6.63 3.12 -20.53
C LEU A 44 -6.50 3.70 -21.96
N SER A 45 -7.28 3.21 -22.94
CA SER A 45 -7.31 3.81 -24.28
C SER A 45 -8.11 5.12 -24.35
N ALA A 46 -9.01 5.34 -23.39
CA ALA A 46 -9.78 6.57 -23.27
C ALA A 46 -9.16 7.47 -22.19
N GLU A 47 -8.55 8.57 -22.62
CA GLU A 47 -8.20 9.74 -21.79
C GLU A 47 -7.01 9.58 -20.82
N THR A 48 -5.82 9.26 -21.32
CA THR A 48 -4.61 9.84 -20.71
C THR A 48 -4.57 11.32 -21.09
N GLU A 49 -4.80 12.21 -20.11
CA GLU A 49 -4.63 13.65 -20.33
C GLU A 49 -3.18 13.93 -20.76
N PRO A 50 -2.95 14.88 -21.70
CA PRO A 50 -1.59 15.29 -22.08
C PRO A 50 -0.79 15.76 -20.86
N GLY A 51 0.29 15.04 -20.49
CA GLY A 51 1.15 15.42 -19.35
C GLY A 51 1.66 14.24 -18.50
N HIS A 52 0.99 13.09 -18.57
CA HIS A 52 1.28 11.92 -17.73
C HIS A 52 2.64 11.30 -18.02
N GLU A 53 3.11 11.37 -19.27
CA GLU A 53 4.43 10.88 -19.67
C GLU A 53 5.57 11.67 -19.01
N GLY A 54 5.35 12.98 -18.78
CA GLY A 54 6.31 13.82 -18.08
C GLY A 54 6.44 13.45 -16.60
N ILE A 55 5.31 13.15 -15.96
CA ILE A 55 5.28 12.70 -14.56
C ILE A 55 5.91 11.31 -14.43
N TYR A 56 5.59 10.39 -15.35
CA TYR A 56 6.19 9.06 -15.41
C TYR A 56 7.71 9.11 -15.57
N ASP A 57 8.22 9.87 -16.54
CA ASP A 57 9.66 10.00 -16.78
C ASP A 57 10.40 10.55 -15.55
N GLN A 58 9.80 11.53 -14.88
CA GLN A 58 10.37 12.15 -13.69
C GLN A 58 10.35 11.19 -12.49
N ALA A 59 9.24 10.49 -12.28
CA ALA A 59 9.09 9.45 -11.26
C ALA A 59 10.13 8.35 -11.46
N LEU A 60 10.25 7.81 -12.68
CA LEU A 60 11.19 6.76 -13.03
C LEU A 60 12.65 7.23 -12.85
N SER A 61 12.99 8.43 -13.32
CA SER A 61 14.35 8.97 -13.18
C SER A 61 14.74 9.15 -11.71
N ASN A 62 13.85 9.70 -10.89
CA ASN A 62 14.10 9.90 -9.47
C ASN A 62 14.16 8.57 -8.72
N ALA A 63 13.26 7.62 -9.01
CA ALA A 63 13.24 6.31 -8.37
C ALA A 63 14.54 5.55 -8.62
N LEU A 64 14.98 5.49 -9.88
CA LEU A 64 16.23 4.82 -10.24
C LEU A 64 17.45 5.53 -9.64
N ALA A 65 17.45 6.86 -9.57
CA ALA A 65 18.54 7.60 -8.95
C ALA A 65 18.63 7.31 -7.46
N ALA A 66 17.50 7.21 -6.76
CA ALA A 66 17.45 6.84 -5.35
C ALA A 66 17.98 5.41 -5.11
N ILE A 67 17.56 4.45 -5.93
CA ILE A 67 18.00 3.05 -5.85
C ILE A 67 19.51 2.96 -6.11
N VAL A 68 19.99 3.54 -7.22
CA VAL A 68 21.42 3.49 -7.58
C VAL A 68 22.28 4.19 -6.52
N ALA A 69 21.85 5.35 -6.01
CA ALA A 69 22.59 6.06 -4.96
C ALA A 69 22.68 5.26 -3.65
N ALA A 70 21.67 4.45 -3.35
CA ALA A 70 21.63 3.62 -2.15
C ALA A 70 22.47 2.35 -2.30
N GLU A 71 22.33 1.65 -3.43
CA GLU A 71 23.01 0.37 -3.66
C GLU A 71 24.46 0.52 -4.12
N TRP A 72 24.73 1.54 -4.95
CA TRP A 72 26.05 1.81 -5.52
C TRP A 72 26.39 3.31 -5.49
N PRO A 73 26.69 3.86 -4.29
CA PRO A 73 26.91 5.30 -4.12
C PRO A 73 27.99 5.86 -5.07
N GLY A 74 27.64 6.93 -5.79
CA GLY A 74 28.50 7.61 -6.76
C GLY A 74 28.24 7.21 -8.21
N GLU A 75 27.61 6.06 -8.47
CA GLU A 75 27.28 5.59 -9.83
C GLU A 75 25.99 6.26 -10.36
N GLU A 76 25.26 7.00 -9.52
CA GLU A 76 24.08 7.76 -9.93
C GLU A 76 24.42 9.06 -10.66
N ALA A 77 25.68 9.52 -10.59
CA ALA A 77 26.12 10.80 -11.13
C ALA A 77 27.39 10.69 -11.97
N ASN A 78 27.52 11.57 -12.97
CA ASN A 78 28.74 11.67 -13.78
C ASN A 78 29.84 12.46 -13.07
N ASP A 79 31.03 12.50 -13.68
CA ASP A 79 32.22 13.25 -13.22
C ASP A 79 31.98 14.75 -12.95
N LYS A 80 30.86 15.31 -13.42
CA LYS A 80 30.45 16.71 -13.20
C LYS A 80 29.43 16.86 -12.06
N GLY A 81 29.17 15.79 -11.32
CA GLY A 81 28.18 15.74 -10.24
C GLY A 81 26.72 15.82 -10.72
N ARG A 82 26.46 15.59 -12.01
CA ARG A 82 25.08 15.57 -12.53
C ARG A 82 24.54 14.16 -12.56
N VAL A 83 23.32 14.00 -12.06
CA VAL A 83 22.60 12.72 -12.06
C VAL A 83 22.43 12.19 -13.49
N HIS A 84 22.63 10.88 -13.64
CA HIS A 84 22.42 10.17 -14.89
C HIS A 84 20.94 10.12 -15.28
N PHE A 85 20.66 10.01 -16.58
CA PHE A 85 19.31 9.79 -17.06
C PHE A 85 18.84 8.36 -16.74
N ALA A 86 17.52 8.15 -16.63
CA ALA A 86 16.91 6.86 -16.33
C ALA A 86 17.49 5.68 -17.13
N ARG A 87 17.68 5.85 -18.45
CA ARG A 87 18.27 4.82 -19.32
C ARG A 87 19.70 4.45 -18.92
N THR A 88 20.50 5.41 -18.46
CA THR A 88 21.87 5.13 -17.98
C THR A 88 21.82 4.44 -16.63
N LEU A 89 20.93 4.84 -15.73
CA LEU A 89 20.75 4.20 -14.42
C LEU A 89 20.26 2.74 -14.55
N LEU A 90 19.36 2.46 -15.51
CA LEU A 90 18.94 1.09 -15.84
C LEU A 90 20.11 0.22 -16.33
N LYS A 91 21.05 0.80 -17.10
CA LYS A 91 22.26 0.09 -17.52
C LYS A 91 23.16 -0.23 -16.32
N VAL A 92 23.34 0.71 -15.40
CA VAL A 92 24.09 0.47 -14.16
C VAL A 92 23.47 -0.72 -13.42
N ILE A 93 22.15 -0.73 -13.25
CA ILE A 93 21.44 -1.85 -12.59
C ILE A 93 21.70 -3.18 -13.34
N ALA A 94 21.54 -3.21 -14.66
CA ALA A 94 21.77 -4.42 -15.46
C ALA A 94 23.22 -4.91 -15.47
N GLU A 95 24.19 -4.02 -15.28
CA GLU A 95 25.61 -4.36 -15.16
C GLU A 95 25.97 -4.92 -13.78
N LYS A 96 25.28 -4.44 -12.72
CA LYS A 96 25.56 -4.83 -11.33
C LYS A 96 24.77 -6.06 -10.89
N ILE A 97 23.61 -6.32 -11.49
CA ILE A 97 22.71 -7.41 -11.12
C ILE A 97 22.50 -8.33 -12.31
N THR A 98 22.80 -9.63 -12.11
CA THR A 98 22.44 -10.65 -13.11
C THR A 98 20.94 -10.88 -13.05
N PRO A 99 20.20 -10.73 -14.16
CA PRO A 99 18.76 -10.99 -14.17
C PRO A 99 18.44 -12.43 -13.79
N ASP A 100 17.34 -12.63 -13.07
CA ASP A 100 16.84 -13.96 -12.76
C ASP A 100 16.51 -14.70 -14.07
N PRO A 101 17.01 -15.94 -14.27
CA PRO A 101 16.88 -16.64 -15.54
C PRO A 101 15.44 -17.12 -15.84
N THR A 102 14.56 -17.14 -14.83
CA THR A 102 13.17 -17.60 -14.95
C THR A 102 12.26 -16.43 -15.31
N THR A 103 12.47 -15.29 -14.68
CA THR A 103 11.60 -14.11 -14.76
C THR A 103 12.17 -13.00 -15.64
N GLY A 104 13.48 -12.98 -15.87
CA GLY A 104 14.19 -11.90 -16.58
C GLY A 104 14.38 -10.64 -15.75
N LEU A 105 13.99 -10.64 -14.47
CA LEU A 105 13.98 -9.45 -13.62
C LEU A 105 15.30 -9.29 -12.85
N CYS A 106 15.76 -8.06 -12.69
CA CYS A 106 16.83 -7.75 -11.73
C CYS A 106 16.22 -7.67 -10.33
N VAL A 107 16.74 -8.47 -9.39
CA VAL A 107 16.23 -8.54 -8.02
C VAL A 107 17.24 -7.94 -7.05
N ILE A 108 16.82 -6.92 -6.30
CA ILE A 108 17.57 -6.38 -5.16
C ILE A 108 16.98 -7.01 -3.89
N PRO A 109 17.74 -7.87 -3.19
CA PRO A 109 17.29 -8.46 -1.94
C PRO A 109 17.03 -7.39 -0.90
N ASP A 110 15.93 -7.53 -0.17
CA ASP A 110 15.64 -6.60 0.90
C ASP A 110 16.52 -6.86 2.14
N ARG A 111 17.49 -5.98 2.36
CA ARG A 111 18.46 -6.08 3.47
C ARG A 111 17.85 -5.73 4.83
N ASP A 112 16.70 -5.05 4.85
CA ASP A 112 15.99 -4.70 6.09
C ASP A 112 15.03 -5.79 6.55
N ALA A 113 14.98 -6.93 5.85
CA ALA A 113 14.15 -8.08 6.23
C ALA A 113 14.42 -8.59 7.67
N ASP A 114 15.62 -8.35 8.20
CA ASP A 114 15.99 -8.73 9.56
C ASP A 114 15.53 -7.74 10.64
N VAL A 115 15.31 -6.47 10.29
CA VAL A 115 14.82 -5.42 11.22
C VAL A 115 13.30 -5.39 11.28
N ARG A 116 12.65 -6.09 10.36
CA ARG A 116 11.20 -6.25 10.31
C ARG A 116 10.59 -6.84 11.57
N SER A 117 9.34 -6.45 11.80
CA SER A 117 8.58 -6.87 12.97
C SER A 117 8.56 -8.40 13.09
N PRO A 118 8.57 -8.95 14.32
CA PRO A 118 8.44 -10.39 14.55
C PRO A 118 7.24 -11.02 13.82
N TRP A 119 6.20 -10.24 13.54
CA TRP A 119 4.98 -10.62 12.83
C TRP A 119 5.20 -10.92 11.34
N GLU A 120 6.00 -10.13 10.60
CA GLU A 120 6.31 -10.40 9.19
C GLU A 120 7.13 -11.69 9.03
N LYS A 121 7.96 -12.00 10.03
CA LYS A 121 8.71 -13.27 10.12
C LYS A 121 7.79 -14.46 10.45
N GLN A 122 6.70 -14.23 11.17
CA GLN A 122 5.79 -15.28 11.67
C GLN A 122 4.68 -15.62 10.66
N ASN A 123 4.25 -14.67 9.83
CA ASN A 123 3.24 -14.87 8.77
C ASN A 123 3.77 -15.46 7.46
N ARG A 124 5.05 -15.86 7.42
CA ARG A 124 5.68 -16.50 6.26
C ARG A 124 5.34 -15.80 4.94
N ALA A 125 5.55 -14.48 4.87
CA ALA A 125 5.65 -13.84 3.57
C ALA A 125 6.61 -14.70 2.73
N PRO A 126 6.24 -15.09 1.49
CA PRO A 126 7.10 -15.92 0.66
C PRO A 126 8.51 -15.34 0.61
N GLU A 127 9.53 -16.20 0.54
CA GLU A 127 10.91 -15.75 0.44
C GLU A 127 11.06 -14.75 -0.73
N GLY A 128 11.66 -13.60 -0.45
CA GLY A 128 11.79 -12.50 -1.42
C GLY A 128 10.49 -11.76 -1.75
N PHE A 129 9.42 -11.88 -0.96
CA PHE A 129 8.19 -11.10 -1.15
C PHE A 129 8.46 -9.60 -1.21
N TRP A 130 9.37 -9.13 -0.35
CA TRP A 130 9.75 -7.73 -0.23
C TRP A 130 10.92 -7.29 -1.10
N ASP A 131 11.50 -8.21 -1.88
CA ASP A 131 12.61 -7.87 -2.76
C ASP A 131 12.15 -6.89 -3.83
N THR A 132 13.02 -5.94 -4.14
CA THR A 132 12.75 -4.98 -5.22
C THR A 132 12.99 -5.67 -6.54
N ARG A 133 11.92 -5.84 -7.33
CA ARG A 133 11.98 -6.44 -8.66
C ARG A 133 11.96 -5.36 -9.72
N ILE A 134 13.00 -5.32 -10.54
CA ILE A 134 13.22 -4.29 -11.57
C ILE A 134 13.19 -4.97 -12.94
N ASP A 135 12.16 -4.67 -13.73
CA ASP A 135 12.07 -5.07 -15.13
C ASP A 135 12.78 -4.04 -16.01
N VAL A 136 14.08 -4.26 -16.24
CA VAL A 136 14.93 -3.31 -16.97
C VAL A 136 14.46 -3.12 -18.41
N ASP A 137 14.03 -4.19 -19.07
CA ASP A 137 13.59 -4.14 -20.47
C ASP A 137 12.26 -3.39 -20.59
N LEU A 138 11.29 -3.70 -19.71
CA LEU A 138 9.99 -3.03 -19.71
C LEU A 138 10.07 -1.55 -19.32
N LEU A 139 10.94 -1.19 -18.37
CA LEU A 139 11.18 0.22 -18.02
C LEU A 139 11.94 0.96 -19.13
N THR A 140 12.79 0.27 -19.90
CA THR A 140 13.45 0.84 -21.08
C THR A 140 12.45 1.07 -22.22
N ASP A 141 11.54 0.11 -22.47
CA ASP A 141 10.42 0.24 -23.42
C ASP A 141 9.52 1.43 -23.03
N ALA A 142 9.21 1.56 -21.75
CA ALA A 142 8.40 2.67 -21.24
C ALA A 142 9.03 4.05 -21.56
N LEU A 143 10.35 4.19 -21.44
CA LEU A 143 11.08 5.42 -21.81
C LEU A 143 11.05 5.72 -23.31
N ASP A 144 11.09 4.68 -24.16
CA ASP A 144 10.98 4.88 -25.61
C ASP A 144 9.56 5.34 -25.99
N VAL A 145 8.55 4.72 -25.38
CA VAL A 145 7.14 5.07 -25.58
C VAL A 145 6.82 6.48 -25.07
N SER A 146 7.25 6.83 -23.86
CA SER A 146 7.04 8.16 -23.29
C SER A 146 7.77 9.25 -24.09
N GLY A 147 9.00 8.98 -24.52
CA GLY A 147 9.78 9.89 -25.36
C GLY A 147 9.12 10.16 -26.72
N GLN A 148 8.60 9.12 -27.37
CA GLN A 148 7.89 9.25 -28.66
C GLN A 148 6.64 10.13 -28.53
N ALA A 149 5.86 9.94 -27.45
CA ALA A 149 4.69 10.74 -27.15
C ALA A 149 5.04 12.22 -26.90
N ARG A 150 6.08 12.50 -26.10
CA ARG A 150 6.54 13.87 -25.81
C ARG A 150 7.07 14.61 -27.04
N HIS A 151 7.60 13.89 -28.03
CA HIS A 151 8.11 14.47 -29.28
C HIS A 151 7.08 14.47 -30.42
N GLY A 152 5.82 14.10 -30.15
CA GLY A 152 4.74 14.11 -31.15
C GLY A 152 5.00 13.19 -32.35
N SER A 153 5.85 12.17 -32.15
CA SER A 153 6.44 11.37 -33.24
C SER A 153 5.93 9.93 -33.29
N GLY A 154 5.12 9.50 -32.31
CA GLY A 154 4.61 8.13 -32.23
C GLY A 154 3.17 8.03 -31.73
N THR A 155 2.54 6.88 -32.01
CA THR A 155 1.22 6.47 -31.49
C THR A 155 1.34 5.68 -30.18
N GLY A 156 2.56 5.48 -29.68
CA GLY A 156 2.82 4.74 -28.44
C GLY A 156 2.27 5.52 -27.24
N ARG A 157 1.50 4.83 -26.39
CA ARG A 157 1.05 5.34 -25.10
C ARG A 157 1.55 4.43 -23.99
N LEU A 158 1.83 5.00 -22.84
CA LEU A 158 2.15 4.22 -21.64
C LEU A 158 1.01 3.24 -21.35
N GLN A 159 1.37 1.99 -21.07
CA GLN A 159 0.42 0.92 -20.76
C GLN A 159 0.41 0.65 -19.26
N ARG A 160 -0.64 -0.01 -18.77
CA ARG A 160 -0.77 -0.42 -17.36
C ARG A 160 0.47 -1.17 -16.85
N ARG A 161 1.07 -2.03 -17.68
CA ARG A 161 2.30 -2.76 -17.36
C ARG A 161 3.49 -1.84 -17.05
N HIS A 162 3.60 -0.68 -17.72
CA HIS A 162 4.69 0.29 -17.48
C HIS A 162 4.52 0.99 -16.13
N VAL A 163 3.27 1.32 -15.78
CA VAL A 163 2.93 1.90 -14.47
C VAL A 163 3.16 0.87 -13.36
N GLN A 164 2.75 -0.37 -13.56
CA GLN A 164 2.99 -1.46 -12.60
C GLN A 164 4.50 -1.72 -12.39
N ALA A 165 5.30 -1.69 -13.45
CA ALA A 165 6.76 -1.84 -13.34
C ALA A 165 7.41 -0.69 -12.55
N LEU A 166 6.93 0.54 -12.75
CA LEU A 166 7.40 1.70 -11.98
C LEU A 166 6.97 1.61 -10.50
N LEU A 167 5.73 1.19 -10.22
CA LEU A 167 5.23 0.95 -8.86
C LEU A 167 5.96 -0.20 -8.15
N ALA A 168 6.47 -1.19 -8.88
CA ALA A 168 7.25 -2.27 -8.29
C ALA A 168 8.55 -1.78 -7.64
N LEU A 169 9.11 -0.65 -8.11
CA LEU A 169 10.30 -0.04 -7.52
C LEU A 169 10.08 0.42 -6.07
N ASP A 170 8.84 0.71 -5.70
CA ASP A 170 8.45 1.20 -4.36
C ASP A 170 8.73 0.19 -3.23
N HIS A 171 8.96 -1.08 -3.59
CA HIS A 171 9.43 -2.08 -2.63
C HIS A 171 10.85 -1.79 -2.13
N HIS A 172 11.61 -0.91 -2.76
CA HIS A 172 12.95 -0.55 -2.32
C HIS A 172 12.89 0.29 -1.03
N PRO A 173 13.68 -0.03 0.01
CA PRO A 173 13.63 0.69 1.29
C PRO A 173 13.73 2.22 1.18
N THR A 174 14.52 2.74 0.22
CA THR A 174 14.66 4.19 0.00
C THR A 174 13.46 4.86 -0.69
N LEU A 175 12.52 4.07 -1.20
CA LEU A 175 11.30 4.53 -1.87
C LEU A 175 10.02 4.27 -1.05
N ARG A 176 10.06 3.33 -0.09
CA ARG A 176 8.94 2.90 0.75
C ARG A 176 8.16 3.97 1.51
N THR A 177 8.61 5.23 1.52
CA THR A 177 7.85 6.37 2.02
C THR A 177 6.44 6.45 1.43
N LEU A 178 6.22 5.92 0.22
CA LEU A 178 4.87 5.85 -0.37
C LEU A 178 3.98 4.76 0.21
N LEU A 179 4.49 3.55 0.37
CA LEU A 179 3.74 2.47 1.01
C LEU A 179 3.38 2.84 2.44
N GLU A 180 4.30 3.50 3.15
CA GLU A 180 4.08 4.02 4.50
C GLU A 180 3.03 5.13 4.50
N ALA A 181 3.22 6.20 3.71
CA ALA A 181 2.24 7.29 3.65
C ALA A 181 0.88 6.86 3.09
N GLN A 182 0.83 5.82 2.25
CA GLN A 182 -0.42 5.23 1.80
C GLN A 182 -1.07 4.40 2.89
N SER A 183 -0.29 3.61 3.63
CA SER A 183 -0.80 2.90 4.80
C SER A 183 -1.40 3.88 5.80
N ASP A 184 -0.70 4.98 6.08
CA ASP A 184 -1.19 6.04 6.96
C ASP A 184 -2.52 6.62 6.45
N ARG A 185 -2.64 6.92 5.14
CA ARG A 185 -3.90 7.41 4.55
C ARG A 185 -5.02 6.38 4.57
N ASP A 186 -4.70 5.10 4.35
CA ASP A 186 -5.69 4.03 4.40
C ASP A 186 -6.17 3.80 5.85
N ASP A 187 -5.27 3.97 6.83
CA ASP A 187 -5.61 3.97 8.27
C ASP A 187 -6.51 5.15 8.61
N GLU A 188 -6.15 6.37 8.21
CA GLU A 188 -6.99 7.57 8.37
C GLU A 188 -8.37 7.38 7.74
N ARG A 189 -8.43 6.86 6.51
CA ARG A 189 -9.71 6.61 5.83
C ARG A 189 -10.55 5.56 6.56
N ALA A 190 -9.93 4.48 7.03
CA ALA A 190 -10.62 3.44 7.77
C ALA A 190 -11.19 3.97 9.11
N GLN A 191 -10.45 4.85 9.79
CA GLN A 191 -10.93 5.54 10.99
C GLN A 191 -12.08 6.51 10.69
N ASP A 192 -11.98 7.29 9.62
CA ASP A 192 -13.06 8.19 9.19
C ASP A 192 -14.34 7.42 8.80
N GLU A 193 -14.20 6.26 8.16
CA GLU A 193 -15.31 5.34 7.87
C GLU A 193 -15.95 4.77 9.13
N ASP A 194 -15.13 4.36 10.10
CA ASP A 194 -15.61 3.84 11.39
C ASP A 194 -16.35 4.90 12.20
N ALA A 195 -15.77 6.10 12.30
CA ALA A 195 -16.39 7.25 12.97
C ALA A 195 -17.75 7.59 12.34
N ARG A 196 -17.82 7.62 11.00
CA ARG A 196 -19.09 7.83 10.28
C ARG A 196 -20.09 6.70 10.54
N SER A 197 -19.63 5.45 10.60
CA SER A 197 -20.51 4.32 10.91
C SER A 197 -21.07 4.42 12.33
N ALA A 198 -20.23 4.79 13.30
CA ALA A 198 -20.64 5.01 14.68
C ALA A 198 -21.65 6.16 14.79
N ASP A 199 -21.45 7.27 14.09
CA ASP A 199 -22.39 8.40 14.07
C ASP A 199 -23.74 8.03 13.44
N GLN A 200 -23.73 7.27 12.33
CA GLN A 200 -24.95 6.75 11.72
C GLN A 200 -25.70 5.81 12.67
N ALA A 201 -24.97 4.96 13.39
CA ALA A 201 -25.56 4.06 14.36
C ALA A 201 -26.17 4.80 15.56
N ARG A 202 -25.52 5.85 16.07
CA ARG A 202 -26.07 6.73 17.11
C ARG A 202 -27.33 7.44 16.64
N ALA A 203 -27.32 8.01 15.44
CA ALA A 203 -28.49 8.66 14.85
C ALA A 203 -29.66 7.67 14.65
N LEU A 204 -29.36 6.42 14.29
CA LEU A 204 -30.39 5.37 14.21
C LEU A 204 -30.97 5.04 15.59
N LEU A 205 -30.14 4.94 16.64
CA LEU A 205 -30.60 4.70 18.01
C LEU A 205 -31.54 5.82 18.49
N GLU A 206 -31.21 7.08 18.23
CA GLU A 206 -32.08 8.22 18.53
C GLU A 206 -33.42 8.14 17.80
N LEU A 207 -33.40 7.69 16.54
CA LEU A 207 -34.60 7.56 15.72
C LEU A 207 -35.53 6.44 16.19
N ILE A 208 -34.97 5.27 16.55
CA ILE A 208 -35.77 4.10 16.94
C ILE A 208 -36.17 4.14 18.43
N GLY A 209 -35.34 4.76 19.27
CA GLY A 209 -35.52 4.83 20.72
C GLY A 209 -35.13 3.54 21.45
N ASP A 210 -34.90 3.67 22.77
CA ASP A 210 -34.33 2.63 23.61
C ASP A 210 -35.18 1.35 23.69
N GLU A 211 -36.51 1.48 23.76
CA GLU A 211 -37.43 0.34 23.82
C GLU A 211 -37.37 -0.52 22.56
N GLU A 212 -37.29 0.11 21.39
CA GLU A 212 -37.17 -0.61 20.11
C GLU A 212 -35.78 -1.22 19.95
N ALA A 213 -34.72 -0.51 20.35
CA ALA A 213 -33.36 -1.04 20.36
C ALA A 213 -33.26 -2.28 21.24
N LYS A 214 -33.83 -2.23 22.45
CA LYS A 214 -33.90 -3.36 23.38
C LYS A 214 -34.68 -4.52 22.79
N ARG A 215 -35.87 -4.27 22.24
CA ARG A 215 -36.68 -5.30 21.59
C ARG A 215 -35.91 -6.01 20.47
N ARG A 216 -35.17 -5.27 19.65
CA ARG A 216 -34.31 -5.84 18.60
C ARG A 216 -33.21 -6.70 19.20
N ALA A 217 -32.53 -6.21 20.25
CA ALA A 217 -31.48 -6.95 20.92
C ALA A 217 -31.99 -8.27 21.54
N GLU A 218 -33.17 -8.27 22.16
CA GLU A 218 -33.78 -9.49 22.72
C GLU A 218 -34.21 -10.50 21.63
N SER A 219 -34.53 -10.02 20.43
CA SER A 219 -34.92 -10.84 19.28
C SER A 219 -33.76 -11.17 18.33
N ALA A 220 -32.54 -10.77 18.67
CA ALA A 220 -31.36 -10.92 17.85
C ALA A 220 -31.02 -12.41 17.66
N GLU A 221 -30.94 -12.86 16.40
CA GLU A 221 -30.42 -14.18 16.04
C GLU A 221 -29.06 -13.98 15.38
N ASN A 222 -28.05 -14.75 15.81
CA ASN A 222 -26.71 -14.65 15.26
C ASN A 222 -26.58 -15.48 13.97
N PRO A 223 -26.53 -14.85 12.78
CA PRO A 223 -26.39 -15.60 11.55
C PRO A 223 -25.00 -16.23 11.40
N ASN A 224 -24.00 -15.79 12.18
CA ASN A 224 -22.64 -16.30 12.15
C ASN A 224 -22.27 -17.10 13.41
N GLU A 225 -23.28 -17.63 14.13
CA GLU A 225 -23.04 -18.48 15.30
C GLU A 225 -22.15 -19.68 14.95
N TYR A 226 -21.27 -20.06 15.88
CA TYR A 226 -20.40 -21.22 15.71
C TYR A 226 -21.24 -22.50 15.57
N HIS A 227 -20.97 -23.26 14.51
CA HIS A 227 -21.51 -24.60 14.34
C HIS A 227 -20.44 -25.57 13.82
N PRO A 228 -20.07 -26.64 14.56
CA PRO A 228 -18.94 -27.51 14.23
C PRO A 228 -18.91 -28.12 12.82
N LYS A 229 -20.08 -28.22 12.16
CA LYS A 229 -20.23 -28.80 10.81
C LYS A 229 -20.65 -27.82 9.73
N HIS A 230 -21.20 -26.68 10.10
CA HIS A 230 -21.87 -25.77 9.16
C HIS A 230 -21.25 -24.38 9.18
N ASN A 231 -20.65 -24.00 10.30
CA ASN A 231 -19.92 -22.76 10.47
C ASN A 231 -18.80 -22.95 11.52
N PRO A 232 -17.76 -23.74 11.22
CA PRO A 232 -16.69 -24.03 12.19
C PRO A 232 -15.84 -22.80 12.52
N ASP A 233 -15.89 -21.76 11.69
CA ASP A 233 -15.23 -20.47 11.92
C ASP A 233 -16.23 -19.40 12.40
N GLY A 234 -17.42 -19.82 12.83
CA GLY A 234 -18.43 -18.94 13.38
C GLY A 234 -18.03 -18.42 14.75
N HIS A 235 -18.63 -17.30 15.13
CA HIS A 235 -18.36 -16.58 16.37
C HIS A 235 -19.66 -16.19 17.04
N ASP A 236 -19.68 -16.20 18.37
CA ASP A 236 -20.78 -15.67 19.16
C ASP A 236 -20.89 -14.14 18.97
N PHE A 237 -22.01 -13.56 19.40
CA PHE A 237 -22.12 -12.10 19.42
C PHE A 237 -21.12 -11.49 20.40
N GLU A 238 -20.60 -10.33 20.03
CA GLU A 238 -19.88 -9.44 20.93
C GLU A 238 -20.74 -8.26 21.36
N GLU A 239 -20.36 -7.62 22.47
CA GLU A 239 -20.93 -6.35 22.87
C GLU A 239 -20.63 -5.28 21.80
N CYS A 240 -21.68 -4.65 21.28
CA CYS A 240 -21.51 -3.56 20.34
C CYS A 240 -21.03 -2.29 21.07
N PRO A 241 -19.91 -1.66 20.66
CA PRO A 241 -19.36 -0.49 21.34
C PRO A 241 -20.23 0.77 21.23
N VAL A 242 -21.25 0.76 20.36
CA VAL A 242 -22.16 1.90 20.16
C VAL A 242 -23.44 1.76 20.96
N CYS A 243 -24.12 0.60 20.91
CA CYS A 243 -25.39 0.40 21.60
C CYS A 243 -25.29 -0.36 22.93
N GLY A 244 -24.15 -0.99 23.24
CA GLY A 244 -23.92 -1.74 24.48
C GLY A 244 -24.64 -3.08 24.58
N TYR A 245 -25.30 -3.55 23.51
CA TYR A 245 -25.94 -4.88 23.49
C TYR A 245 -25.00 -5.93 22.87
N GLU A 246 -25.02 -7.16 23.39
CA GLU A 246 -24.36 -8.36 22.84
C GLU A 246 -25.00 -8.78 21.50
N THR A 247 -24.76 -7.98 20.46
CA THR A 247 -25.43 -8.07 19.14
C THR A 247 -24.51 -7.69 17.99
N PHE A 248 -23.20 -7.54 18.26
CA PHE A 248 -22.20 -7.35 17.23
C PHE A 248 -21.88 -8.70 16.58
N CYS A 249 -22.31 -8.86 15.33
CA CYS A 249 -22.05 -10.06 14.55
C CYS A 249 -20.63 -9.99 13.97
N ILE A 250 -19.73 -10.78 14.57
CA ILE A 250 -18.35 -10.93 14.09
C ILE A 250 -18.37 -11.70 12.78
N GLN A 251 -17.71 -11.18 11.75
CA GLN A 251 -17.52 -11.82 10.45
C GLN A 251 -16.11 -12.39 10.28
N GLY A 252 -15.18 -11.90 11.09
CA GLY A 252 -13.82 -12.41 11.21
C GLY A 252 -13.09 -11.66 12.31
N LEU A 253 -11.91 -12.13 12.64
CA LEU A 253 -11.05 -11.54 13.67
C LEU A 253 -9.90 -10.76 13.04
N ASP A 254 -9.38 -9.83 13.81
CA ASP A 254 -8.12 -9.15 13.52
C ASP A 254 -6.94 -10.12 13.44
N MET A 255 -5.80 -9.62 12.96
CA MET A 255 -4.57 -10.40 12.80
C MET A 255 -4.04 -11.02 14.10
N SER A 256 -4.41 -10.51 15.27
CA SER A 256 -4.05 -11.08 16.57
C SER A 256 -5.09 -12.05 17.14
N GLY A 257 -6.25 -12.20 16.49
CA GLY A 257 -7.35 -13.05 16.94
C GLY A 257 -8.04 -12.57 18.22
N ARG A 258 -7.99 -11.26 18.51
CA ARG A 258 -8.48 -10.61 19.73
C ARG A 258 -9.73 -9.76 19.50
N VAL A 259 -9.79 -9.04 18.39
CA VAL A 259 -10.85 -8.06 18.08
C VAL A 259 -11.61 -8.51 16.84
N GLY A 260 -12.94 -8.63 16.95
CA GLY A 260 -13.79 -8.94 15.81
C GLY A 260 -14.07 -7.72 14.92
N PHE A 261 -14.07 -7.93 13.59
CA PHE A 261 -14.69 -7.02 12.63
C PHE A 261 -16.05 -7.57 12.17
N GLY A 262 -16.95 -6.68 11.75
CA GLY A 262 -18.31 -7.09 11.41
C GLY A 262 -19.33 -5.97 11.59
N GLN A 263 -20.56 -6.34 11.96
CA GLN A 263 -21.67 -5.40 12.03
C GLN A 263 -22.64 -5.71 13.18
N CYS A 264 -23.07 -4.68 13.90
CA CYS A 264 -24.15 -4.77 14.87
C CYS A 264 -25.50 -4.89 14.18
N ILE A 265 -26.28 -5.91 14.53
CA ILE A 265 -27.60 -6.12 13.92
C ILE A 265 -28.71 -5.24 14.52
N VAL A 266 -28.43 -4.53 15.62
CA VAL A 266 -29.37 -3.61 16.27
C VAL A 266 -29.22 -2.19 15.73
N CYS A 267 -28.02 -1.61 15.85
CA CYS A 267 -27.73 -0.22 15.50
C CYS A 267 -27.02 -0.05 14.16
N SER A 268 -26.74 -1.15 13.44
CA SER A 268 -26.07 -1.15 12.14
C SER A 268 -24.63 -0.64 12.13
N TYR A 269 -24.02 -0.37 13.29
CA TYR A 269 -22.60 -0.03 13.39
C TYR A 269 -21.73 -1.11 12.73
N ARG A 270 -20.78 -0.70 11.90
CA ARG A 270 -19.87 -1.57 11.17
C ARG A 270 -18.43 -1.22 11.53
N ARG A 271 -17.67 -2.22 12.00
CA ARG A 271 -16.22 -2.15 12.15
C ARG A 271 -15.56 -2.84 10.97
N SER A 272 -14.59 -2.19 10.33
CA SER A 272 -13.82 -2.77 9.23
C SER A 272 -12.70 -3.69 9.75
N PRO A 273 -12.21 -4.64 8.94
CA PRO A 273 -11.04 -5.45 9.30
C PRO A 273 -9.83 -4.61 9.71
N ARG A 274 -9.56 -3.52 8.99
CA ARG A 274 -8.41 -2.64 9.24
C ARG A 274 -8.49 -1.93 10.59
N VAL A 275 -9.69 -1.52 11.00
CA VAL A 275 -9.92 -0.93 12.33
C VAL A 275 -9.75 -1.99 13.42
N ALA A 276 -10.26 -3.21 13.20
CA ALA A 276 -10.05 -4.32 14.13
C ALA A 276 -8.57 -4.68 14.28
N ASP A 277 -7.79 -4.68 13.19
CA ASP A 277 -6.32 -4.88 13.22
C ASP A 277 -5.60 -3.83 14.07
N GLN A 278 -6.00 -2.57 13.95
CA GLN A 278 -5.42 -1.49 14.73
C GLN A 278 -5.78 -1.59 16.22
N GLU A 279 -7.06 -1.85 16.54
CA GLU A 279 -7.53 -2.07 17.92
C GLU A 279 -6.83 -3.29 18.54
N GLY A 280 -6.78 -4.41 17.82
CA GLY A 280 -6.18 -5.66 18.26
C GLY A 280 -4.68 -5.56 18.47
N PHE A 281 -3.96 -4.78 17.64
CA PHE A 281 -2.56 -4.46 17.88
C PHE A 281 -2.37 -3.68 19.19
N GLY A 282 -3.23 -2.70 19.47
CA GLY A 282 -3.23 -1.96 20.73
C GLY A 282 -3.44 -2.88 21.95
N GLU A 283 -4.42 -3.79 21.89
CA GLU A 283 -4.65 -4.78 22.95
C GLU A 283 -3.48 -5.75 23.13
N HIS A 284 -2.87 -6.19 22.03
CA HIS A 284 -1.70 -7.07 22.06
C HIS A 284 -0.53 -6.39 22.78
N LEU A 285 -0.25 -5.12 22.47
CA LEU A 285 0.77 -4.34 23.16
C LEU A 285 0.46 -4.16 24.64
N ALA A 286 -0.79 -3.83 25.00
CA ALA A 286 -1.20 -3.70 26.40
C ALA A 286 -1.02 -5.03 27.18
N TRP A 287 -1.35 -6.16 26.56
CA TRP A 287 -1.14 -7.49 27.14
C TRP A 287 0.35 -7.82 27.34
N LEU A 288 1.22 -7.45 26.40
CA LEU A 288 2.67 -7.63 26.53
C LEU A 288 3.26 -6.77 27.66
N MET A 289 2.78 -5.53 27.80
CA MET A 289 3.24 -4.61 28.83
C MET A 289 2.67 -4.89 30.23
N GLY A 290 1.53 -5.60 30.32
CA GLY A 290 0.91 -6.00 31.58
C GLY A 290 1.47 -7.31 32.19
N LYS A 291 2.50 -7.91 31.57
CA LYS A 291 3.15 -9.15 32.01
C LYS A 291 4.42 -8.90 32.86
N ASP A 292 4.32 -7.97 33.81
CA ASP A 292 5.32 -7.83 34.90
C ASP A 292 4.98 -8.74 36.10
#